data_AF-A0A9P9QGN0-F1
#
_entry.id   AF-A0A9P9QGN0-F1
#
_cell.length_a   1.000
_cell.length_b   1.000
_cell.length_c   1.000
_cell.angle_alpha   90.00
_cell.angle_beta   90.00
_cell.angle_gamma   90.00
#
_symmetry.space_group_name_H-M   'P 1'
#
loop_
_entity.id
_entity.type
_entity.pdbx_description
1 polymer ?
#
loop_
_entity_poly.entity_id
_entity_poly.type
_entity_poly.pdbx_seq_one_letter_code
_entity_poly.pdbx_strand_id
1 'polypeptide(L)'
;MRFHRIVSSALLCLLSCSSLVLAGPGGFVELANLTPYDWKLNYTHSYHMDWKFPLTIPAGTTQERYIEWWYDHGPNGDCGAEATYELVGSPNPASFTVQARQNNGKRIEIQYGDELSSIGNPVGSLITLGYMHDGTVFFVLAGNETSSYISTNGPVAWQQATLSTIGTRSLREIAMPASHDAGMSQVTRFYGGVAHNTQTQSVHIYQQLVYGTRWFDIRPVIRKEKWYTNHLSAVPGLGCQGAFGRTIPDIIKDINRFTAENPGELIILELSHEMDRYKWKPRLTNDQWQKLYNLLYSGIDDIWMADLASLPEDLSTVPIKTFIQPGSKSAVLIRVPDHAPGFNLTVQKRDLAIDNLPGGDATQGNNTAIDEPLDLSAPSIVPGNSTLDGDEDDTPDTTDDSSSNTAPPRLPELPSHKTPKGFTPAFIPARRLPTVGSYSDTDSPTFLETDQLAKLTKYRPSPDTRMHQSTWTITQRLKHILDVGNPSTSIIADAVPAHRKLFSKIWTVLSSKTYPNLIEVDDIHDNQITALCMAINKYFAMGRDLHVSAGMKRLAKRRMVPMIRGRPGDEVRERNEWVGKRMEWFVKAIWCLLKIEGRPCWTNLKVQVTETTREPLNRVTEFSVSEVVG
;
A
#
# COMPACT_ATOMS: atom_id res chain seq x y z
N MET A 1 -58.98 -0.43 -12.06
CA MET A 1 -58.69 -0.78 -10.65
C MET A 1 -58.21 -2.22 -10.40
N ARG A 2 -58.70 -3.28 -11.08
CA ARG A 2 -58.27 -4.67 -10.76
C ARG A 2 -56.82 -5.03 -11.14
N PHE A 3 -56.27 -4.50 -12.23
CA PHE A 3 -54.89 -4.81 -12.67
C PHE A 3 -53.79 -4.36 -11.68
N HIS A 4 -53.94 -3.17 -11.08
CA HIS A 4 -52.93 -2.61 -10.16
C HIS A 4 -52.71 -3.46 -8.91
N ARG A 5 -53.78 -4.09 -8.38
CA ARG A 5 -53.68 -4.99 -7.21
C ARG A 5 -52.93 -6.28 -7.54
N ILE A 6 -53.10 -6.83 -8.75
CA ILE A 6 -52.40 -8.05 -9.17
C ILE A 6 -50.90 -7.78 -9.32
N VAL A 7 -50.52 -6.68 -9.98
CA VAL A 7 -49.10 -6.29 -10.12
C VAL A 7 -48.45 -5.98 -8.77
N SER A 8 -49.15 -5.25 -7.88
CA SER A 8 -48.62 -4.94 -6.55
C SER A 8 -48.46 -6.19 -5.68
N SER A 9 -49.38 -7.16 -5.77
CA SER A 9 -49.29 -8.43 -5.04
C SER A 9 -48.22 -9.34 -5.61
N ALA A 10 -48.04 -9.38 -6.94
CA ALA A 10 -46.95 -10.12 -7.58
C ALA A 10 -45.58 -9.55 -7.21
N LEU A 11 -45.45 -8.21 -7.12
CA LEU A 11 -44.22 -7.56 -6.69
C LEU A 11 -43.93 -7.83 -5.20
N LEU A 12 -44.95 -7.79 -4.33
CA LEU A 12 -44.79 -8.20 -2.92
C LEU A 12 -44.38 -9.68 -2.79
N CYS A 13 -45.00 -10.58 -3.56
CA CYS A 13 -44.63 -12.01 -3.55
C CYS A 13 -43.22 -12.27 -4.11
N LEU A 14 -42.76 -11.51 -5.10
CA LEU A 14 -41.37 -11.57 -5.58
C LEU A 14 -40.38 -11.07 -4.52
N LEU A 15 -40.74 -10.05 -3.75
CA LEU A 15 -39.95 -9.55 -2.63
C LEU A 15 -39.98 -10.49 -1.42
N SER A 16 -41.08 -11.22 -1.17
CA SER A 16 -41.18 -12.16 -0.05
C SER A 16 -40.68 -13.57 -0.35
N CYS A 17 -40.63 -13.98 -1.62
CA CYS A 17 -40.00 -15.24 -2.07
C CYS A 17 -38.53 -15.06 -2.43
N SER A 18 -38.02 -13.83 -2.40
CA SER A 18 -36.59 -13.59 -2.31
C SER A 18 -36.15 -13.91 -0.88
N SER A 19 -35.82 -15.18 -0.63
CA SER A 19 -34.90 -15.51 0.46
C SER A 19 -33.59 -14.79 0.16
N LEU A 20 -33.46 -13.57 0.67
CA LEU A 20 -32.17 -12.91 0.86
C LEU A 20 -31.41 -13.79 1.85
N VAL A 21 -30.75 -14.82 1.31
CA VAL A 21 -29.61 -15.45 1.95
C VAL A 21 -28.53 -14.38 1.97
N LEU A 22 -28.63 -13.48 2.95
CA LEU A 22 -27.52 -12.69 3.43
C LEU A 22 -26.45 -13.73 3.77
N ALA A 23 -25.38 -13.75 2.98
CA ALA A 23 -24.21 -14.53 3.32
C ALA A 23 -23.80 -14.13 4.74
N GLY A 24 -23.47 -15.12 5.57
CA GLY A 24 -22.94 -14.86 6.89
C GLY A 24 -21.65 -14.03 6.81
N PRO A 25 -21.26 -13.39 7.91
CA PRO A 25 -19.94 -12.78 8.03
C PRO A 25 -18.85 -13.84 7.82
N GLY A 26 -18.39 -13.97 6.57
CA GLY A 26 -17.35 -14.89 6.12
C GLY A 26 -16.15 -14.17 5.51
N GLY A 27 -15.12 -14.94 5.17
CA GLY A 27 -13.84 -14.47 4.67
C GLY A 27 -12.92 -15.63 4.28
N PHE A 28 -11.69 -15.33 3.89
CA PHE A 28 -10.76 -16.32 3.35
C PHE A 28 -9.51 -16.48 4.23
N VAL A 29 -8.96 -17.69 4.27
CA VAL A 29 -7.68 -18.03 4.91
C VAL A 29 -6.79 -18.68 3.84
N GLU A 30 -5.69 -18.03 3.48
CA GLU A 30 -4.66 -18.60 2.61
C GLU A 30 -3.60 -19.29 3.47
N LEU A 31 -3.48 -20.61 3.34
CA LEU A 31 -2.49 -21.43 4.02
C LEU A 31 -1.32 -21.75 3.07
N ALA A 32 -0.11 -21.28 3.36
CA ALA A 32 1.08 -21.54 2.54
C ALA A 32 2.05 -22.51 3.23
N ASN A 33 2.04 -23.77 2.79
CA ASN A 33 2.98 -24.79 3.21
C ASN A 33 4.28 -24.70 2.40
N LEU A 34 5.25 -23.96 2.96
CA LEU A 34 6.59 -23.80 2.39
C LEU A 34 7.64 -24.57 3.24
N THR A 35 7.19 -25.59 3.95
CA THR A 35 8.02 -26.58 4.66
C THR A 35 8.33 -27.77 3.73
N PRO A 36 9.28 -28.66 4.07
CA PRO A 36 9.52 -29.88 3.32
C PRO A 36 8.53 -31.02 3.66
N TYR A 37 7.53 -30.77 4.52
CA TYR A 37 6.58 -31.77 5.03
C TYR A 37 5.18 -31.55 4.51
N ASP A 38 4.45 -32.63 4.29
CA ASP A 38 2.99 -32.55 4.08
C ASP A 38 2.31 -32.19 5.39
N TRP A 39 1.44 -31.19 5.38
CA TRP A 39 0.56 -30.90 6.51
C TRP A 39 -0.66 -31.81 6.40
N LYS A 40 -0.85 -32.72 7.36
CA LYS A 40 -2.05 -33.58 7.41
C LYS A 40 -2.98 -33.14 8.52
N LEU A 41 -4.27 -33.06 8.19
CA LEU A 41 -5.32 -32.72 9.14
C LEU A 41 -5.54 -33.91 10.08
N ASN A 42 -5.17 -33.74 11.35
CA ASN A 42 -5.42 -34.76 12.39
C ASN A 42 -6.77 -34.52 13.09
N TYR A 43 -7.10 -33.26 13.38
CA TYR A 43 -8.33 -32.89 14.07
C TYR A 43 -9.08 -31.76 13.34
N THR A 44 -10.42 -31.81 13.37
CA THR A 44 -11.26 -30.69 12.97
C THR A 44 -12.58 -30.73 13.73
N HIS A 45 -13.07 -29.55 14.13
CA HIS A 45 -14.34 -29.36 14.80
C HIS A 45 -14.91 -27.97 14.46
N SER A 46 -16.22 -27.82 14.43
CA SER A 46 -16.86 -26.50 14.31
C SER A 46 -18.19 -26.43 15.04
N TYR A 47 -18.50 -25.23 15.51
CA TYR A 47 -19.74 -24.85 16.17
C TYR A 47 -20.20 -23.51 15.61
N HIS A 48 -21.40 -23.50 15.01
CA HIS A 48 -22.01 -22.33 14.35
C HIS A 48 -21.16 -21.68 13.22
N MET A 49 -20.44 -22.52 12.45
CA MET A 49 -19.62 -22.08 11.32
C MET A 49 -19.67 -23.05 10.13
N ASP A 50 -19.60 -22.53 8.90
CA ASP A 50 -19.10 -23.34 7.77
C ASP A 50 -17.57 -23.38 7.80
N TRP A 51 -17.04 -24.60 7.99
CA TRP A 51 -15.64 -24.86 8.30
C TRP A 51 -15.20 -26.18 7.64
N LYS A 52 -14.43 -26.09 6.56
CA LYS A 52 -14.01 -27.26 5.78
C LYS A 52 -12.56 -27.13 5.33
N PHE A 53 -11.68 -27.96 5.88
CA PHE A 53 -10.24 -27.97 5.59
C PHE A 53 -9.85 -29.26 4.84
N PRO A 54 -8.84 -29.22 3.93
CA PRO A 54 -8.39 -30.43 3.23
C PRO A 54 -7.67 -31.39 4.19
N LEU A 55 -7.77 -32.69 3.91
CA LEU A 55 -7.05 -33.74 4.65
C LEU A 55 -5.52 -33.59 4.56
N THR A 56 -5.01 -33.01 3.47
CA THR A 56 -3.58 -32.76 3.26
C THR A 56 -3.35 -31.45 2.52
N ILE A 57 -2.36 -30.66 2.96
CA ILE A 57 -1.76 -29.56 2.19
C ILE A 57 -0.31 -29.96 1.90
N PRO A 58 0.02 -30.38 0.66
CA PRO A 58 1.34 -30.93 0.34
C PRO A 58 2.49 -29.94 0.52
N ALA A 59 3.68 -30.46 0.78
CA ALA A 59 4.92 -29.68 0.87
C ALA A 59 5.14 -28.80 -0.39
N GLY A 60 5.50 -27.53 -0.18
CA GLY A 60 5.74 -26.56 -1.26
C GLY A 60 4.49 -26.17 -2.05
N THR A 61 3.31 -26.13 -1.40
CA THR A 61 2.02 -25.74 -2.00
C THR A 61 1.23 -24.78 -1.11
N THR A 62 0.23 -24.11 -1.67
CA THR A 62 -0.67 -23.22 -0.90
C THR A 62 -2.14 -23.56 -1.13
N GLN A 63 -2.99 -23.13 -0.20
CA GLN A 63 -4.41 -23.43 -0.20
C GLN A 63 -5.27 -22.31 0.42
N GLU A 64 -6.03 -21.62 -0.43
CA GLU A 64 -7.14 -20.74 -0.01
C GLU A 64 -8.30 -21.58 0.56
N ARG A 65 -8.89 -21.15 1.67
CA ARG A 65 -10.16 -21.66 2.20
C ARG A 65 -11.11 -20.54 2.58
N TYR A 66 -12.37 -20.69 2.17
CA TYR A 66 -13.46 -19.87 2.66
C TYR A 66 -13.97 -20.43 3.99
N ILE A 67 -14.32 -19.53 4.90
CA ILE A 67 -14.89 -19.81 6.21
C ILE A 67 -16.01 -18.80 6.49
N GLU A 68 -17.05 -19.21 7.21
CA GLU A 68 -18.21 -18.37 7.47
C GLU A 68 -18.78 -18.61 8.86
N TRP A 69 -18.98 -17.53 9.62
CA TRP A 69 -19.76 -17.57 10.86
C TRP A 69 -21.25 -17.44 10.54
N TRP A 70 -22.11 -18.22 11.20
CA TRP A 70 -23.55 -18.16 10.94
C TRP A 70 -24.16 -16.81 11.37
N TYR A 71 -25.01 -16.25 10.50
CA TYR A 71 -25.45 -14.85 10.54
C TYR A 71 -26.26 -14.48 11.80
N ASP A 72 -26.97 -15.44 12.39
CA ASP A 72 -27.90 -15.28 13.51
C ASP A 72 -27.23 -15.03 14.87
N HIS A 73 -25.90 -15.12 14.96
CA HIS A 73 -25.15 -15.03 16.21
C HIS A 73 -24.53 -13.64 16.50
N GLY A 74 -24.79 -12.63 15.66
CA GLY A 74 -24.34 -11.25 15.90
C GLY A 74 -22.81 -11.07 15.97
N PRO A 75 -22.31 -10.04 16.70
CA PRO A 75 -20.87 -9.82 16.87
C PRO A 75 -20.26 -10.60 18.06
N ASN A 76 -21.07 -10.92 19.09
CA ASN A 76 -20.62 -11.48 20.37
C ASN A 76 -21.23 -12.86 20.72
N GLY A 77 -21.95 -13.51 19.80
CA GLY A 77 -22.43 -14.88 20.01
C GLY A 77 -21.28 -15.89 20.04
N ASP A 78 -21.50 -17.00 20.76
CA ASP A 78 -20.52 -18.07 20.94
C ASP A 78 -20.43 -18.92 19.67
N CYS A 79 -19.39 -18.70 18.88
CA CYS A 79 -19.09 -19.44 17.65
C CYS A 79 -17.60 -19.74 17.60
N GLY A 80 -17.24 -20.93 17.14
CA GLY A 80 -15.83 -21.29 17.03
C GLY A 80 -15.58 -22.57 16.25
N ALA A 81 -14.40 -22.65 15.67
CA ALA A 81 -13.98 -23.80 14.90
C ALA A 81 -12.46 -23.99 14.97
N GLU A 82 -12.02 -25.22 14.73
CA GLU A 82 -10.63 -25.64 14.89
C GLU A 82 -10.24 -26.63 13.78
N ALA A 83 -9.02 -26.54 13.28
CA ALA A 83 -8.42 -27.47 12.34
C ALA A 83 -6.92 -27.64 12.66
N THR A 84 -6.55 -28.80 13.22
CA THR A 84 -5.16 -29.10 13.61
C THR A 84 -4.44 -29.87 12.53
N TYR A 85 -3.31 -29.33 12.09
CA TYR A 85 -2.40 -29.91 11.13
C TYR A 85 -1.11 -30.39 11.78
N GLU A 86 -0.65 -31.58 11.41
CA GLU A 86 0.66 -32.12 11.76
C GLU A 86 1.62 -32.04 10.57
N LEU A 87 2.88 -31.69 10.82
CA LEU A 87 3.96 -31.70 9.83
C LEU A 87 4.51 -33.12 9.71
N VAL A 88 3.89 -33.94 8.86
CA VAL A 88 4.17 -35.38 8.83
C VAL A 88 5.55 -35.69 8.24
N GLY A 89 6.37 -36.39 9.02
CA GLY A 89 7.75 -36.73 8.67
C GLY A 89 8.80 -35.76 9.21
N SER A 90 8.40 -34.77 10.02
CA SER A 90 9.34 -33.88 10.71
C SER A 90 10.18 -34.63 11.78
N PRO A 91 11.47 -34.24 12.00
CA PRO A 91 12.36 -34.90 12.95
C PRO A 91 11.83 -34.93 14.39
N ASN A 92 11.18 -33.85 14.79
CA ASN A 92 10.53 -33.69 16.09
C ASN A 92 9.04 -33.44 15.82
N PRO A 93 8.12 -33.91 16.68
CA PRO A 93 6.68 -33.65 16.55
C PRO A 93 6.40 -32.15 16.42
N ALA A 94 5.65 -31.75 15.39
CA ALA A 94 5.32 -30.36 15.11
C ALA A 94 3.91 -30.25 14.53
N SER A 95 3.08 -29.43 15.16
CA SER A 95 1.70 -29.19 14.73
C SER A 95 1.28 -27.74 14.90
N PHE A 96 0.16 -27.36 14.28
CA PHE A 96 -0.53 -26.11 14.56
C PHE A 96 -2.03 -26.26 14.37
N THR A 97 -2.81 -25.49 15.12
CA THR A 97 -4.27 -25.42 15.00
C THR A 97 -4.68 -24.08 14.42
N VAL A 98 -5.35 -24.10 13.26
CA VAL A 98 -6.11 -22.96 12.77
C VAL A 98 -7.39 -22.87 13.62
N GLN A 99 -7.61 -21.74 14.26
CA GLN A 99 -8.77 -21.49 15.12
C GLN A 99 -9.57 -20.33 14.54
N ALA A 100 -10.89 -20.45 14.56
CA ALA A 100 -11.81 -19.32 14.44
C ALA A 100 -12.50 -19.11 15.78
N ARG A 101 -12.56 -17.85 16.22
CA ARG A 101 -13.19 -17.44 17.49
C ARG A 101 -14.17 -16.31 17.27
N GLN A 102 -15.29 -16.37 17.98
CA GLN A 102 -16.20 -15.25 18.19
C GLN A 102 -16.44 -15.09 19.68
N ASN A 103 -15.55 -14.36 20.34
CA ASN A 103 -15.70 -13.92 21.71
C ASN A 103 -14.96 -12.58 21.86
N ASN A 104 -15.72 -11.49 21.94
CA ASN A 104 -15.26 -10.11 21.73
C ASN A 104 -14.72 -9.90 20.31
N GLY A 105 -15.63 -9.91 19.32
CA GLY A 105 -15.29 -9.80 17.90
C GLY A 105 -14.91 -11.15 17.25
N LYS A 106 -14.82 -11.13 15.93
CA LYS A 106 -14.43 -12.28 15.09
C LYS A 106 -12.94 -12.22 14.82
N ARG A 107 -12.25 -13.35 14.92
CA ARG A 107 -10.82 -13.46 14.57
C ARG A 107 -10.43 -14.88 14.20
N ILE A 108 -9.39 -14.98 13.38
CA ILE A 108 -8.66 -16.21 13.08
C ILE A 108 -7.33 -16.18 13.81
N GLU A 109 -6.96 -17.31 14.37
CA GLU A 109 -5.75 -17.48 15.17
C GLU A 109 -5.03 -18.78 14.75
N ILE A 110 -3.72 -18.81 14.92
CA ILE A 110 -2.89 -20.01 14.72
C ILE A 110 -2.21 -20.33 16.06
N GLN A 111 -2.59 -21.44 16.66
CA GLN A 111 -1.94 -21.95 17.86
C GLN A 111 -0.85 -22.95 17.45
N TYR A 112 0.40 -22.71 17.82
CA TYR A 112 1.47 -23.71 17.66
C TYR A 112 1.31 -24.84 18.69
N GLY A 113 1.56 -26.07 18.24
CA GLY A 113 1.51 -27.30 19.02
C GLY A 113 2.80 -28.12 18.90
N ASP A 114 2.93 -29.10 19.78
CA ASP A 114 4.13 -29.94 19.94
C ASP A 114 5.42 -29.09 20.08
N GLU A 115 6.47 -29.37 19.30
CA GLU A 115 7.73 -28.62 19.29
C GLU A 115 7.80 -27.54 18.19
N LEU A 116 6.67 -27.21 17.53
CA LEU A 116 6.67 -26.21 16.47
C LEU A 116 7.05 -24.82 17.02
N SER A 117 8.06 -24.21 16.39
CA SER A 117 8.48 -22.83 16.64
C SER A 117 9.00 -22.18 15.35
N SER A 118 8.99 -20.85 15.31
CA SER A 118 9.52 -20.05 14.20
C SER A 118 10.22 -18.79 14.72
N ILE A 119 10.95 -18.09 13.85
CA ILE A 119 11.58 -16.82 14.20
C ILE A 119 10.47 -15.83 14.62
N GLY A 120 10.49 -15.38 15.88
CA GLY A 120 9.48 -14.52 16.48
C GLY A 120 8.37 -15.25 17.26
N ASN A 121 8.19 -16.57 17.07
CA ASN A 121 7.11 -17.34 17.69
C ASN A 121 7.68 -18.60 18.38
N PRO A 122 7.89 -18.59 19.72
CA PRO A 122 8.30 -19.77 20.47
C PRO A 122 7.25 -20.89 20.45
N VAL A 123 7.61 -22.06 20.96
CA VAL A 123 6.69 -23.19 21.16
C VAL A 123 5.46 -22.75 21.95
N GLY A 124 4.27 -23.14 21.51
CA GLY A 124 3.00 -22.78 22.15
C GLY A 124 2.49 -21.36 21.85
N SER A 125 3.09 -20.63 20.90
CA SER A 125 2.59 -19.30 20.49
C SER A 125 1.15 -19.34 19.94
N LEU A 126 0.35 -18.34 20.33
CA LEU A 126 -0.92 -18.02 19.70
C LEU A 126 -0.74 -16.79 18.80
N ILE A 127 -0.92 -16.97 17.50
CA ILE A 127 -0.74 -15.92 16.48
C ILE A 127 -2.12 -15.47 16.00
N THR A 128 -2.53 -14.24 16.33
CA THR A 128 -3.78 -13.67 15.79
C THR A 128 -3.56 -13.15 14.37
N LEU A 129 -4.30 -13.69 13.41
CA LEU A 129 -4.33 -13.23 12.02
C LEU A 129 -5.41 -12.17 11.76
N GLY A 130 -6.31 -11.95 12.73
CA GLY A 130 -7.46 -11.05 12.60
C GLY A 130 -8.61 -11.65 11.80
N TYR A 131 -9.53 -10.81 11.33
CA TYR A 131 -10.63 -11.17 10.45
C TYR A 131 -10.98 -9.98 9.56
N MET A 132 -11.32 -10.27 8.30
CA MET A 132 -11.74 -9.28 7.33
C MET A 132 -12.86 -9.87 6.47
N HIS A 133 -14.03 -9.23 6.46
CA HIS A 133 -15.18 -9.71 5.68
C HIS A 133 -14.87 -9.65 4.18
N ASP A 134 -15.14 -10.74 3.45
CA ASP A 134 -14.81 -10.97 2.02
C ASP A 134 -13.31 -10.89 1.63
N GLY A 135 -12.46 -10.36 2.51
CA GLY A 135 -11.02 -10.31 2.42
C GLY A 135 -10.34 -11.65 2.70
N THR A 136 -9.02 -11.62 2.88
CA THR A 136 -8.25 -12.80 3.29
C THR A 136 -7.37 -12.47 4.48
N VAL A 137 -7.13 -13.48 5.30
CA VAL A 137 -5.96 -13.57 6.17
C VAL A 137 -5.00 -14.64 5.62
N PHE A 138 -3.73 -14.57 6.01
CA PHE A 138 -2.63 -15.35 5.43
C PHE A 138 -1.75 -15.96 6.53
N PHE A 139 -1.70 -17.29 6.55
CA PHE A 139 -0.73 -18.04 7.35
C PHE A 139 0.30 -18.70 6.45
N VAL A 140 1.58 -18.40 6.70
CA VAL A 140 2.71 -19.10 6.10
C VAL A 140 3.55 -19.76 7.18
N LEU A 141 4.16 -20.89 6.82
CA LEU A 141 5.27 -21.47 7.54
C LEU A 141 6.29 -22.00 6.50
N ALA A 142 7.50 -21.43 6.52
CA ALA A 142 8.52 -21.59 5.50
C ALA A 142 9.88 -21.99 6.09
N GLY A 143 10.50 -23.05 5.59
CA GLY A 143 11.77 -23.52 6.13
C GLY A 143 12.29 -24.81 5.51
N ASN A 144 13.39 -25.31 6.07
CA ASN A 144 14.18 -26.39 5.49
C ASN A 144 15.00 -27.21 6.52
N GLU A 145 14.54 -27.26 7.77
CA GLU A 145 15.18 -27.98 8.92
C GLU A 145 16.52 -27.41 9.39
N THR A 146 17.41 -27.01 8.47
CA THR A 146 18.76 -26.49 8.78
C THR A 146 18.79 -25.12 9.46
N SER A 147 17.64 -24.48 9.59
CA SER A 147 17.48 -23.15 10.21
C SER A 147 16.03 -22.95 10.64
N SER A 148 15.80 -22.11 11.65
CA SER A 148 14.47 -21.78 12.18
C SER A 148 13.47 -21.42 11.07
N TYR A 149 12.24 -21.88 11.21
CA TYR A 149 11.15 -21.54 10.31
C TYR A 149 10.87 -20.04 10.32
N ILE A 150 10.34 -19.53 9.21
CA ILE A 150 9.70 -18.22 9.12
C ILE A 150 8.19 -18.44 9.11
N SER A 151 7.43 -17.56 9.74
CA SER A 151 5.97 -17.62 9.78
C SER A 151 5.33 -16.23 9.67
N THR A 152 4.00 -16.18 9.56
CA THR A 152 3.23 -14.98 9.92
C THR A 152 3.53 -14.61 11.38
N ASN A 153 3.43 -13.33 11.72
CA ASN A 153 3.91 -12.79 12.99
C ASN A 153 5.43 -12.95 13.19
N GLY A 154 6.21 -12.55 12.18
CA GLY A 154 7.67 -12.42 12.31
C GLY A 154 8.08 -11.22 13.19
N PRO A 155 9.36 -11.11 13.60
CA PRO A 155 9.84 -10.00 14.41
C PRO A 155 9.74 -8.66 13.70
N VAL A 156 9.56 -7.58 14.47
CA VAL A 156 9.53 -6.20 13.96
C VAL A 156 10.81 -5.83 13.19
N ALA A 157 11.99 -6.14 13.75
CA ALA A 157 13.29 -6.03 13.10
C ALA A 157 13.59 -7.24 12.19
N TRP A 158 12.72 -7.48 11.19
CA TRP A 158 12.75 -8.69 10.38
C TRP A 158 14.01 -8.83 9.51
N GLN A 159 14.63 -7.73 9.07
CA GLN A 159 15.83 -7.81 8.23
C GLN A 159 17.02 -8.29 9.04
N GLN A 160 17.23 -7.75 10.24
CA GLN A 160 18.23 -8.25 11.19
C GLN A 160 17.96 -9.70 11.59
N ALA A 161 16.71 -10.04 11.96
CA ALA A 161 16.32 -11.40 12.33
C ALA A 161 16.51 -12.43 11.21
N THR A 162 16.53 -12.00 9.94
CA THR A 162 16.75 -12.86 8.77
C THR A 162 18.08 -12.61 8.05
N LEU A 163 18.99 -11.81 8.62
CA LEU A 163 20.21 -11.35 7.94
C LEU A 163 21.20 -12.48 7.62
N SER A 164 21.11 -13.61 8.32
CA SER A 164 21.82 -14.86 7.98
C SER A 164 21.34 -15.50 6.67
N THR A 165 20.10 -15.22 6.24
CA THR A 165 19.50 -15.67 4.98
C THR A 165 19.65 -14.63 3.87
N ILE A 166 19.40 -13.35 4.18
CA ILE A 166 19.39 -12.26 3.18
C ILE A 166 20.70 -11.50 3.06
N GLY A 167 21.59 -11.51 4.06
CA GLY A 167 22.73 -10.59 4.16
C GLY A 167 23.70 -10.62 2.97
N THR A 168 23.94 -11.80 2.38
CA THR A 168 24.80 -11.95 1.19
C THR A 168 24.06 -11.76 -0.13
N ARG A 169 22.74 -11.59 -0.11
CA ARG A 169 21.88 -11.39 -1.29
C ARG A 169 21.87 -9.93 -1.71
N SER A 170 21.94 -9.69 -3.00
CA SER A 170 21.73 -8.35 -3.58
C SER A 170 20.32 -7.83 -3.30
N LEU A 171 20.07 -6.52 -3.39
CA LEU A 171 18.70 -6.00 -3.29
C LEU A 171 17.79 -6.54 -4.42
N ARG A 172 18.37 -6.94 -5.55
CA ARG A 172 17.67 -7.72 -6.59
C ARG A 172 17.26 -9.11 -6.12
N GLU A 173 17.95 -9.76 -5.18
CA GLU A 173 17.61 -11.09 -4.69
C GLU A 173 16.70 -11.09 -3.45
N ILE A 174 16.14 -9.93 -3.06
CA ILE A 174 15.34 -9.77 -1.84
C ILE A 174 13.96 -9.19 -2.19
N ALA A 175 12.92 -9.75 -1.58
CA ALA A 175 11.57 -9.21 -1.49
C ALA A 175 11.39 -8.37 -0.21
N MET A 176 10.76 -7.21 -0.33
CA MET A 176 10.42 -6.28 0.76
C MET A 176 8.99 -5.75 0.59
N PRO A 177 8.26 -5.49 1.69
CA PRO A 177 6.99 -4.76 1.63
C PRO A 177 7.24 -3.28 1.35
N ALA A 178 6.35 -2.71 0.53
CA ALA A 178 6.34 -1.31 0.17
C ALA A 178 4.95 -0.68 0.40
N SER A 179 4.92 0.60 0.77
CA SER A 179 3.66 1.35 0.98
C SER A 179 3.46 2.40 -0.11
N HIS A 180 2.30 2.34 -0.77
CA HIS A 180 1.87 3.29 -1.79
C HIS A 180 1.35 4.60 -1.16
N ASP A 181 1.86 5.73 -1.64
CA ASP A 181 1.55 7.09 -1.16
C ASP A 181 1.55 7.19 0.38
N ALA A 182 2.58 6.64 1.01
CA ALA A 182 2.56 6.16 2.40
C ALA A 182 2.21 7.23 3.46
N GLY A 183 2.49 8.51 3.16
CA GLY A 183 2.13 9.64 4.03
C GLY A 183 0.66 10.04 3.98
N MET A 184 -0.13 9.48 3.06
CA MET A 184 -1.58 9.62 3.00
C MET A 184 -2.29 8.63 3.93
N SER A 185 -1.70 8.40 5.11
CA SER A 185 -2.35 7.76 6.25
C SER A 185 -3.32 8.69 6.96
N GLN A 186 -2.98 9.98 7.07
CA GLN A 186 -3.89 11.02 7.53
C GLN A 186 -4.27 11.90 6.34
N VAL A 187 -5.47 12.51 6.33
CA VAL A 187 -5.76 13.62 5.42
C VAL A 187 -5.84 14.93 6.19
N THR A 188 -4.79 15.76 6.07
CA THR A 188 -4.67 17.04 6.77
C THR A 188 -5.39 18.18 6.04
N ARG A 189 -5.59 18.06 4.72
CA ARG A 189 -6.35 19.07 3.96
C ARG A 189 -6.90 18.59 2.63
N PHE A 190 -8.18 18.85 2.42
CA PHE A 190 -8.88 18.60 1.15
C PHE A 190 -8.64 19.69 0.09
N TYR A 191 -8.52 19.26 -1.15
CA TYR A 191 -8.46 20.06 -2.38
C TYR A 191 -9.36 19.42 -3.44
N GLY A 192 -10.65 19.27 -3.12
CA GLY A 192 -11.65 18.60 -3.97
C GLY A 192 -11.58 17.07 -4.01
N GLY A 193 -10.57 16.47 -3.37
CA GLY A 193 -10.65 15.10 -2.85
C GLY A 193 -11.17 15.07 -1.41
N VAL A 194 -11.41 13.86 -0.91
CA VAL A 194 -11.84 13.52 0.46
C VAL A 194 -11.09 12.25 0.91
N ALA A 195 -11.11 11.91 2.21
CA ALA A 195 -10.38 10.73 2.72
C ALA A 195 -10.71 9.45 1.91
N HIS A 196 -11.99 9.23 1.62
CA HIS A 196 -12.48 8.12 0.78
C HIS A 196 -11.74 7.94 -0.57
N ASN A 197 -11.24 9.01 -1.20
CA ASN A 197 -10.57 8.97 -2.51
C ASN A 197 -9.13 9.53 -2.51
N THR A 198 -8.52 9.68 -1.33
CA THR A 198 -7.13 10.18 -1.20
C THR A 198 -6.32 9.53 -0.07
N GLN A 199 -6.96 8.99 0.97
CA GLN A 199 -6.29 8.22 2.01
C GLN A 199 -5.96 6.83 1.47
N THR A 200 -4.67 6.48 1.46
CA THR A 200 -4.17 5.19 0.93
C THR A 200 -3.72 4.24 2.04
N GLN A 201 -3.54 4.72 3.27
CA GLN A 201 -3.07 3.92 4.40
C GLN A 201 -3.96 4.13 5.63
N SER A 202 -4.11 3.09 6.47
CA SER A 202 -4.89 3.15 7.71
C SER A 202 -4.08 3.61 8.94
N VAL A 203 -2.76 3.41 8.92
CA VAL A 203 -1.85 3.69 10.05
C VAL A 203 -0.66 4.56 9.63
N HIS A 204 -0.04 5.25 10.59
CA HIS A 204 1.12 6.14 10.36
C HIS A 204 2.42 5.38 10.02
N ILE A 205 3.46 6.09 9.56
CA ILE A 205 4.70 5.49 9.03
C ILE A 205 5.39 4.63 10.10
N TYR A 206 5.34 5.04 11.36
CA TYR A 206 5.88 4.24 12.48
C TYR A 206 5.22 2.85 12.52
N GLN A 207 3.89 2.77 12.49
CA GLN A 207 3.19 1.49 12.54
C GLN A 207 3.34 0.68 11.24
N GLN A 208 3.48 1.34 10.09
CA GLN A 208 3.85 0.68 8.83
C GLN A 208 5.26 0.06 8.90
N LEU A 209 6.21 0.70 9.57
CA LEU A 209 7.55 0.15 9.86
C LEU A 209 7.47 -1.02 10.84
N VAL A 210 6.64 -0.93 11.89
CA VAL A 210 6.37 -2.02 12.85
C VAL A 210 5.81 -3.26 12.14
N TYR A 211 4.87 -3.06 11.21
CA TYR A 211 4.33 -4.13 10.36
C TYR A 211 5.31 -4.64 9.31
N GLY A 212 6.47 -3.99 9.14
CA GLY A 212 7.61 -4.50 8.38
C GLY A 212 7.85 -3.86 7.02
N THR A 213 7.12 -2.81 6.65
CA THR A 213 7.40 -2.01 5.45
C THR A 213 8.80 -1.41 5.50
N ARG A 214 9.53 -1.46 4.38
CA ARG A 214 10.90 -0.93 4.26
C ARG A 214 11.10 -0.05 3.03
N TRP A 215 10.08 0.12 2.19
CA TRP A 215 10.09 1.04 1.04
C TRP A 215 8.83 1.89 1.06
N PHE A 216 8.97 3.22 1.01
CA PHE A 216 7.85 4.15 1.18
C PHE A 216 7.78 5.12 0.01
N ASP A 217 6.67 5.16 -0.71
CA ASP A 217 6.39 6.22 -1.68
C ASP A 217 5.93 7.49 -0.95
N ILE A 218 6.84 8.46 -0.83
CA ILE A 218 6.61 9.75 -0.18
C ILE A 218 6.47 10.80 -1.28
N ARG A 219 5.33 11.50 -1.31
CA ARG A 219 4.99 12.47 -2.37
C ARG A 219 5.05 13.93 -1.90
N PRO A 220 6.19 14.66 -1.98
CA PRO A 220 6.35 15.93 -1.28
C PRO A 220 5.56 17.09 -1.90
N VAL A 221 4.88 17.87 -1.06
CA VAL A 221 4.29 19.16 -1.42
C VAL A 221 4.68 20.23 -0.39
N ILE A 222 5.02 21.44 -0.86
CA ILE A 222 5.31 22.59 -0.01
C ILE A 222 4.14 23.57 0.02
N ARG A 223 3.71 24.00 1.21
CA ARG A 223 2.65 25.00 1.41
C ARG A 223 2.93 25.81 2.68
N LYS A 224 2.91 27.15 2.57
CA LYS A 224 3.21 28.07 3.68
C LYS A 224 4.52 27.68 4.39
N GLU A 225 5.54 27.36 3.59
CA GLU A 225 6.88 26.92 4.02
C GLU A 225 6.93 25.61 4.84
N LYS A 226 5.79 24.98 5.13
CA LYS A 226 5.69 23.62 5.69
C LYS A 226 5.63 22.57 4.58
N TRP A 227 6.18 21.39 4.87
CA TRP A 227 6.23 20.23 3.97
C TRP A 227 5.23 19.16 4.38
N TYR A 228 4.45 18.68 3.41
CA TYR A 228 3.45 17.61 3.55
C TYR A 228 3.65 16.54 2.49
N THR A 229 2.99 15.39 2.62
CA THR A 229 2.74 14.49 1.49
C THR A 229 1.47 14.89 0.73
N ASN A 230 1.25 14.32 -0.46
CA ASN A 230 0.11 14.66 -1.29
C ASN A 230 -0.38 13.52 -2.20
N HIS A 231 -1.69 13.32 -2.22
CA HIS A 231 -2.38 12.58 -3.27
C HIS A 231 -3.07 13.61 -4.16
N LEU A 232 -2.40 14.05 -5.22
CA LEU A 232 -2.94 15.03 -6.16
C LEU A 232 -2.91 14.52 -7.60
N SER A 233 -3.95 14.88 -8.36
CA SER A 233 -4.06 14.58 -9.79
C SER A 233 -4.58 15.78 -10.56
N ALA A 234 -4.18 15.92 -11.82
CA ALA A 234 -4.69 16.96 -12.71
C ALA A 234 -6.02 16.51 -13.33
N VAL A 235 -7.12 17.18 -13.00
CA VAL A 235 -8.45 16.92 -13.54
C VAL A 235 -8.77 17.94 -14.65
N PRO A 236 -9.06 17.48 -15.89
CA PRO A 236 -9.41 18.38 -16.99
C PRO A 236 -10.55 19.34 -16.63
N GLY A 237 -10.37 20.63 -16.90
CA GLY A 237 -11.35 21.69 -16.61
C GLY A 237 -11.47 22.11 -15.14
N LEU A 238 -11.00 21.30 -14.18
CA LEU A 238 -11.04 21.61 -12.73
C LEU A 238 -9.65 21.89 -12.13
N GLY A 239 -8.57 21.64 -12.86
CA GLY A 239 -7.21 21.82 -12.37
C GLY A 239 -6.77 20.71 -11.43
N CYS A 240 -5.85 21.00 -10.53
CA CYS A 240 -5.30 20.00 -9.60
C CYS A 240 -6.30 19.71 -8.47
N GLN A 241 -6.65 18.44 -8.28
CA GLN A 241 -7.61 17.94 -7.29
C GLN A 241 -6.98 16.84 -6.44
N GLY A 242 -7.48 16.62 -5.23
CA GLY A 242 -7.03 15.58 -4.30
C GLY A 242 -6.92 16.09 -2.86
N ALA A 243 -5.88 15.67 -2.14
CA ALA A 243 -5.67 16.07 -0.75
C ALA A 243 -4.20 16.02 -0.31
N PHE A 244 -3.93 16.61 0.86
CA PHE A 244 -2.62 16.60 1.53
C PHE A 244 -2.61 15.62 2.69
N GLY A 245 -1.48 14.94 2.88
CA GLY A 245 -1.27 13.92 3.90
C GLY A 245 -0.57 14.45 5.15
N ARG A 246 0.16 13.57 5.85
CA ARG A 246 1.00 13.90 7.01
C ARG A 246 2.08 14.93 6.67
N THR A 247 2.65 15.57 7.67
CA THR A 247 3.82 16.43 7.47
C THR A 247 5.09 15.60 7.29
N ILE A 248 6.04 16.07 6.49
CA ILE A 248 7.35 15.40 6.36
C ILE A 248 8.12 15.41 7.70
N PRO A 249 8.11 16.48 8.52
CA PRO A 249 8.62 16.41 9.89
C PRO A 249 8.07 15.26 10.74
N ASP A 250 6.75 15.01 10.71
CA ASP A 250 6.16 13.91 11.50
C ASP A 250 6.62 12.54 10.98
N ILE A 251 6.74 12.39 9.65
CA ILE A 251 7.30 11.17 9.02
C ILE A 251 8.77 10.94 9.44
N ILE A 252 9.55 12.01 9.62
CA ILE A 252 10.92 11.92 10.15
C ILE A 252 10.88 11.44 11.62
N LYS A 253 9.96 11.96 12.45
CA LYS A 253 9.79 11.50 13.85
C LYS A 253 9.48 9.99 13.90
N ASP A 254 8.52 9.54 13.10
CA ASP A 254 8.12 8.14 12.96
C ASP A 254 9.33 7.23 12.63
N ILE A 255 10.16 7.65 11.66
CA ILE A 255 11.33 6.89 11.21
C ILE A 255 12.42 6.83 12.29
N ASN A 256 12.79 7.97 12.88
CA ASN A 256 13.85 8.00 13.90
C ASN A 256 13.45 7.23 15.16
N ARG A 257 12.17 7.33 15.58
CA ARG A 257 11.62 6.50 16.66
C ARG A 257 11.82 5.02 16.33
N PHE A 258 11.39 4.60 15.14
CA PHE A 258 11.52 3.21 14.73
C PHE A 258 12.98 2.74 14.69
N THR A 259 13.93 3.53 14.13
CA THR A 259 15.33 3.08 14.05
C THR A 259 16.07 3.11 15.38
N ALA A 260 15.65 3.95 16.32
CA ALA A 260 16.14 3.92 17.70
C ALA A 260 15.65 2.66 18.45
N GLU A 261 14.38 2.29 18.29
CA GLU A 261 13.80 1.08 18.90
C GLU A 261 14.24 -0.22 18.20
N ASN A 262 14.50 -0.16 16.88
CA ASN A 262 14.83 -1.30 16.02
C ASN A 262 16.06 -0.99 15.14
N PRO A 263 17.27 -0.93 15.73
CA PRO A 263 18.49 -0.60 15.00
C PRO A 263 18.92 -1.72 14.04
N GLY A 264 19.50 -1.32 12.91
CA GLY A 264 20.07 -2.22 11.92
C GLY A 264 19.15 -2.52 10.73
N GLU A 265 18.03 -1.83 10.58
CA GLU A 265 17.10 -2.00 9.45
C GLU A 265 17.42 -1.03 8.29
N LEU A 266 17.27 -1.49 7.06
CA LEU A 266 17.39 -0.72 5.81
C LEU A 266 16.02 -0.16 5.42
N ILE A 267 15.88 1.15 5.43
CA ILE A 267 14.65 1.87 5.06
C ILE A 267 14.93 2.70 3.80
N ILE A 268 14.01 2.67 2.84
CA ILE A 268 14.13 3.40 1.57
C ILE A 268 12.92 4.33 1.42
N LEU A 269 13.19 5.63 1.35
CA LEU A 269 12.19 6.66 1.06
C LEU A 269 12.28 7.02 -0.42
N GLU A 270 11.29 6.60 -1.21
CA GLU A 270 11.16 7.04 -2.59
C GLU A 270 10.44 8.38 -2.64
N LEU A 271 11.12 9.42 -3.11
CA LEU A 271 10.51 10.71 -3.37
C LEU A 271 9.93 10.70 -4.78
N SER A 272 8.61 10.82 -4.90
CA SER A 272 7.91 10.82 -6.19
C SER A 272 6.84 11.93 -6.25
N HIS A 273 6.23 12.12 -7.43
CA HIS A 273 5.06 12.99 -7.65
C HIS A 273 5.11 14.36 -6.94
N GLU A 274 6.27 15.01 -6.94
CA GLU A 274 6.49 16.20 -6.13
C GLU A 274 5.83 17.45 -6.73
N MET A 275 5.27 18.30 -5.88
CA MET A 275 4.37 19.38 -6.30
C MET A 275 4.76 20.74 -5.70
N ASP A 276 4.92 21.76 -6.55
CA ASP A 276 4.94 23.17 -6.11
C ASP A 276 3.50 23.70 -6.08
N ARG A 277 2.86 23.63 -4.90
CA ARG A 277 1.48 24.12 -4.69
C ARG A 277 1.33 25.61 -4.98
N TYR A 278 2.37 26.44 -4.88
CA TYR A 278 2.24 27.86 -5.19
C TYR A 278 1.98 28.12 -6.67
N LYS A 279 2.47 27.23 -7.54
CA LYS A 279 2.32 27.33 -8.99
C LYS A 279 1.31 26.32 -9.56
N TRP A 280 0.83 25.36 -8.74
CA TRP A 280 0.11 24.17 -9.18
C TRP A 280 0.83 23.43 -10.33
N LYS A 281 2.16 23.34 -10.21
CA LYS A 281 3.01 22.70 -11.20
C LYS A 281 3.64 21.44 -10.60
N PRO A 282 3.59 20.30 -11.32
CA PRO A 282 4.50 19.20 -11.06
C PRO A 282 5.94 19.71 -11.08
N ARG A 283 6.77 19.11 -10.23
CA ARG A 283 8.18 19.43 -9.97
C ARG A 283 8.41 20.65 -9.08
N LEU A 284 9.24 20.42 -8.07
CA LEU A 284 9.82 21.44 -7.21
C LEU A 284 10.91 22.22 -7.97
N THR A 285 11.08 23.49 -7.62
CA THR A 285 12.25 24.29 -8.06
C THR A 285 13.53 23.84 -7.36
N ASN A 286 14.70 24.20 -7.90
CA ASN A 286 15.99 23.82 -7.30
C ASN A 286 16.14 24.28 -5.84
N ASP A 287 15.67 25.48 -5.49
CA ASP A 287 15.66 26.00 -4.11
C ASP A 287 14.77 25.16 -3.19
N GLN A 288 13.56 24.80 -3.65
CA GLN A 288 12.66 23.92 -2.90
C GLN A 288 13.26 22.52 -2.70
N TRP A 289 13.96 21.97 -3.70
CA TRP A 289 14.71 20.71 -3.56
C TRP A 289 15.81 20.81 -2.50
N GLN A 290 16.64 21.87 -2.50
CA GLN A 290 17.66 22.03 -1.46
C GLN A 290 17.04 22.21 -0.06
N LYS A 291 15.89 22.90 0.06
CA LYS A 291 15.15 23.00 1.33
C LYS A 291 14.64 21.65 1.81
N LEU A 292 14.12 20.81 0.91
CA LEU A 292 13.69 19.44 1.24
C LEU A 292 14.86 18.55 1.64
N TYR A 293 15.99 18.60 0.91
CA TYR A 293 17.20 17.86 1.27
C TYR A 293 17.76 18.29 2.62
N ASN A 294 17.80 19.60 2.90
CA ASN A 294 18.25 20.10 4.20
C ASN A 294 17.35 19.61 5.35
N LEU A 295 16.02 19.59 5.16
CA LEU A 295 15.08 19.03 6.14
C LEU A 295 15.35 17.54 6.39
N LEU A 296 15.46 16.74 5.32
CA LEU A 296 15.67 15.30 5.44
C LEU A 296 17.06 14.95 6.02
N TYR A 297 18.12 15.65 5.60
CA TYR A 297 19.49 15.41 6.08
C TYR A 297 19.71 15.85 7.53
N SER A 298 19.10 16.97 7.95
CA SER A 298 19.17 17.41 9.35
C SER A 298 18.20 16.68 10.27
N GLY A 299 17.10 16.13 9.74
CA GLY A 299 16.08 15.46 10.52
C GLY A 299 16.28 13.96 10.69
N ILE A 300 16.79 13.23 9.69
CA ILE A 300 16.89 11.76 9.76
C ILE A 300 18.20 11.33 10.43
N ASP A 301 18.09 10.67 11.59
CA ASP A 301 19.24 10.33 12.43
C ASP A 301 20.15 9.29 11.77
N ASP A 302 19.57 8.21 11.24
CA ASP A 302 20.29 7.11 10.60
C ASP A 302 20.30 7.21 9.06
N ILE A 303 20.32 8.43 8.51
CA ILE A 303 20.55 8.63 7.06
C ILE A 303 21.90 8.03 6.67
N TRP A 304 21.88 7.15 5.67
CA TRP A 304 23.07 6.39 5.28
C TRP A 304 24.14 7.31 4.66
N MET A 305 25.38 7.10 5.04
CA MET A 305 26.53 7.90 4.63
C MET A 305 27.52 7.01 3.87
N ALA A 306 27.79 7.33 2.61
CA ALA A 306 28.60 6.48 1.72
C ALA A 306 29.55 7.30 0.84
N ASP A 307 30.72 6.74 0.52
CA ASP A 307 31.47 7.14 -0.68
C ASP A 307 30.80 6.51 -1.90
N LEU A 308 29.84 7.24 -2.49
CA LEU A 308 29.09 6.82 -3.66
C LEU A 308 29.95 6.66 -4.93
N ALA A 309 31.20 7.11 -4.94
CA ALA A 309 32.14 6.91 -6.05
C ALA A 309 32.94 5.61 -5.91
N SER A 310 33.04 5.04 -4.70
CA SER A 310 33.62 3.71 -4.44
C SER A 310 32.66 2.55 -4.77
N LEU A 311 31.36 2.84 -4.90
CA LEU A 311 30.29 1.85 -5.09
C LEU A 311 29.88 1.73 -6.57
N PRO A 312 29.34 0.57 -7.01
CA PRO A 312 28.75 0.41 -8.33
C PRO A 312 27.68 1.47 -8.62
N GLU A 313 27.54 1.86 -9.90
CA GLU A 313 26.49 2.82 -10.30
C GLU A 313 25.11 2.30 -9.91
N ASP A 314 24.82 1.02 -10.16
CA ASP A 314 23.57 0.38 -9.76
C ASP A 314 23.69 -0.32 -8.39
N LEU A 315 23.21 0.36 -7.35
CA LEU A 315 23.17 -0.11 -5.97
C LEU A 315 22.16 -1.24 -5.74
N SER A 316 21.28 -1.58 -6.69
CA SER A 316 20.44 -2.78 -6.55
C SER A 316 21.25 -4.07 -6.67
N THR A 317 22.46 -4.00 -7.25
CA THR A 317 23.36 -5.15 -7.44
C THR A 317 24.19 -5.51 -6.20
N VAL A 318 24.35 -4.59 -5.23
CA VAL A 318 25.20 -4.87 -4.06
C VAL A 318 24.44 -5.67 -2.99
N PRO A 319 25.11 -6.56 -2.23
CA PRO A 319 24.51 -7.27 -1.11
C PRO A 319 23.86 -6.32 -0.09
N ILE A 320 22.73 -6.70 0.53
CA ILE A 320 22.10 -5.88 1.58
C ILE A 320 23.03 -5.59 2.75
N LYS A 321 24.01 -6.48 3.02
CA LYS A 321 25.05 -6.25 4.03
C LYS A 321 25.98 -5.05 3.76
N THR A 322 25.87 -4.42 2.60
CA THR A 322 26.54 -3.15 2.26
C THR A 322 25.93 -1.97 3.03
N PHE A 323 24.64 -2.07 3.37
CA PHE A 323 23.88 -1.01 4.06
C PHE A 323 23.77 -1.29 5.57
N ILE A 324 23.47 -2.55 5.94
CA ILE A 324 23.19 -2.97 7.32
C ILE A 324 23.98 -4.21 7.71
N GLN A 325 24.45 -4.31 8.96
CA GLN A 325 25.23 -5.44 9.45
C GLN A 325 24.70 -5.89 10.83
N PRO A 326 25.05 -7.08 11.34
CA PRO A 326 24.67 -7.50 12.68
C PRO A 326 25.10 -6.46 13.73
N GLY A 327 24.14 -5.88 14.45
CA GLY A 327 24.39 -4.84 15.46
C GLY A 327 24.84 -3.48 14.90
N SER A 328 24.70 -3.21 13.61
CA SER A 328 24.91 -1.85 13.08
C SER A 328 23.75 -0.92 13.45
N LYS A 329 23.96 0.39 13.30
CA LYS A 329 22.86 1.33 13.11
C LYS A 329 22.01 0.96 11.89
N SER A 330 20.79 1.47 11.86
CA SER A 330 19.94 1.42 10.67
C SER A 330 20.54 2.23 9.51
N ALA A 331 19.97 2.07 8.32
CA ALA A 331 20.40 2.78 7.12
C ALA A 331 19.17 3.32 6.37
N VAL A 332 18.97 4.63 6.39
CA VAL A 332 17.90 5.30 5.64
C VAL A 332 18.46 5.86 4.33
N LEU A 333 17.95 5.36 3.21
CA LEU A 333 18.27 5.82 1.85
C LEU A 333 17.12 6.65 1.31
N ILE A 334 17.43 7.74 0.59
CA ILE A 334 16.43 8.62 -0.01
C ILE A 334 16.58 8.52 -1.53
N ARG A 335 15.68 7.80 -2.17
CA ARG A 335 15.68 7.62 -3.63
C ARG A 335 14.96 8.80 -4.28
N VAL A 336 15.70 9.63 -5.02
CA VAL A 336 15.21 10.86 -5.65
C VAL A 336 14.99 10.66 -7.16
N PRO A 337 14.04 11.36 -7.81
CA PRO A 337 13.83 11.21 -9.24
C PRO A 337 15.02 11.79 -10.02
N ASP A 338 15.33 11.23 -11.20
CA ASP A 338 16.56 11.58 -11.94
C ASP A 338 16.66 13.05 -12.39
N HIS A 339 15.53 13.79 -12.41
CA HIS A 339 15.49 15.23 -12.70
C HIS A 339 15.71 16.12 -11.46
N ALA A 340 15.77 15.55 -10.26
CA ALA A 340 16.09 16.31 -9.05
C ALA A 340 17.55 16.80 -9.11
N PRO A 341 17.84 18.03 -8.65
CA PRO A 341 19.21 18.54 -8.60
C PRO A 341 20.04 17.73 -7.60
N GLY A 342 21.37 17.74 -7.75
CA GLY A 342 22.25 17.18 -6.72
C GLY A 342 22.09 17.89 -5.38
N PHE A 343 22.31 17.18 -4.27
CA PHE A 343 22.35 17.79 -2.95
C PHE A 343 23.61 18.64 -2.78
N ASN A 344 23.44 19.92 -2.45
CA ASN A 344 24.52 20.82 -2.10
C ASN A 344 24.68 20.84 -0.58
N LEU A 345 25.68 20.12 -0.05
CA LEU A 345 26.02 20.10 1.36
C LEU A 345 26.47 21.50 1.83
N THR A 346 25.48 22.29 2.23
CA THR A 346 25.58 23.70 2.66
C THR A 346 25.14 23.87 4.11
N VAL A 347 24.59 22.81 4.71
CA VAL A 347 24.08 22.74 6.07
C VAL A 347 24.86 21.63 6.78
N GLN A 348 25.46 21.94 7.93
CA GLN A 348 26.00 20.92 8.83
C GLN A 348 24.83 20.05 9.33
N LYS A 349 25.04 18.74 9.52
CA LYS A 349 24.04 17.92 10.23
C LYS A 349 23.94 18.50 11.65
N ARG A 350 22.83 19.17 11.95
CA ARG A 350 22.65 19.88 13.21
C ARG A 350 22.16 18.90 14.26
N ASP A 351 22.57 19.10 15.50
CA ASP A 351 21.90 18.57 16.69
C ASP A 351 20.59 19.36 16.94
N LEU A 352 19.72 19.43 15.93
CA LEU A 352 18.39 20.03 16.08
C LEU A 352 17.50 19.03 16.79
N ALA A 353 17.18 19.30 18.05
CA ALA A 353 16.10 18.59 18.74
C ALA A 353 14.83 18.65 17.87
N ILE A 354 14.32 17.48 17.52
CA ILE A 354 13.27 17.23 16.53
C ILE A 354 11.97 18.00 16.83
N ASP A 355 11.75 18.39 18.08
CA ASP A 355 10.60 19.18 18.53
C ASP A 355 10.64 20.65 18.11
N ASN A 356 11.80 21.14 17.64
CA ASN A 356 11.93 22.45 17.02
C ASN A 356 11.58 22.45 15.52
N LEU A 357 11.32 21.29 14.91
CA LEU A 357 10.77 21.24 13.55
C LEU A 357 9.29 21.66 13.58
N PRO A 358 8.84 22.58 12.70
CA PRO A 358 7.49 23.12 12.77
C PRO A 358 6.44 22.06 12.40
N GLY A 359 5.85 21.44 13.43
CA GLY A 359 4.77 20.46 13.31
C GLY A 359 3.53 20.99 12.58
N GLY A 360 2.63 20.07 12.22
CA GLY A 360 1.37 20.41 11.55
C GLY A 360 0.48 21.34 12.38
N ASP A 361 -0.22 22.27 11.72
CA ASP A 361 -1.41 22.89 12.33
C ASP A 361 -2.49 21.82 12.42
N ALA A 362 -2.83 21.38 13.62
CA ALA A 362 -3.95 20.47 13.88
C ALA A 362 -5.29 21.23 13.78
N THR A 363 -5.65 21.69 12.57
CA THR A 363 -6.88 22.47 12.33
C THR A 363 -7.75 21.86 11.24
N GLN A 364 -8.89 21.30 11.65
CA GLN A 364 -10.02 20.83 10.83
C GLN A 364 -9.70 19.76 9.77
N GLY A 365 -9.45 18.55 10.25
CA GLY A 365 -9.68 17.28 9.55
C GLY A 365 -10.02 16.21 10.59
N ASN A 366 -10.95 15.30 10.30
CA ASN A 366 -11.17 14.16 11.19
C ASN A 366 -9.88 13.32 11.19
N ASN A 367 -9.38 12.91 12.36
CA ASN A 367 -8.31 11.91 12.43
C ASN A 367 -8.88 10.57 11.93
N THR A 368 -8.51 10.19 10.71
CA THR A 368 -8.95 8.95 10.04
C THR A 368 -7.88 7.85 10.02
N ALA A 369 -6.70 8.13 10.57
CA ALA A 369 -5.74 7.13 11.00
C ALA A 369 -5.56 7.22 12.51
N ILE A 370 -5.26 6.06 13.08
CA ILE A 370 -4.84 5.85 14.46
C ILE A 370 -3.47 5.15 14.41
N ASP A 371 -2.66 5.31 15.46
CA ASP A 371 -1.40 4.55 15.60
C ASP A 371 -1.67 3.07 15.96
N GLU A 372 -2.86 2.79 16.51
CA GLU A 372 -3.47 1.46 16.57
C GLU A 372 -4.06 1.07 15.19
N PRO A 373 -4.13 -0.22 14.82
CA PRO A 373 -4.82 -0.64 13.61
C PRO A 373 -6.31 -0.25 13.61
N LEU A 374 -6.85 0.13 12.45
CA LEU A 374 -8.28 0.38 12.28
C LEU A 374 -9.08 -0.92 12.46
N ASP A 375 -9.73 -1.06 13.62
CA ASP A 375 -10.76 -2.08 13.82
C ASP A 375 -12.00 -1.75 12.98
N LEU A 376 -12.03 -2.29 11.77
CA LEU A 376 -13.16 -2.23 10.84
C LEU A 376 -14.42 -2.98 11.36
N SER A 377 -14.38 -3.56 12.57
CA SER A 377 -15.54 -4.18 13.24
C SER A 377 -16.17 -3.32 14.36
N ALA A 378 -15.60 -2.15 14.69
CA ALA A 378 -16.10 -1.29 15.78
C ALA A 378 -17.08 -0.17 15.32
N PRO A 379 -18.20 0.06 16.04
CA PRO A 379 -19.14 1.16 15.75
C PRO A 379 -18.67 2.53 16.30
N SER A 380 -18.85 3.60 15.51
CA SER A 380 -18.34 4.96 15.80
C SER A 380 -18.89 5.59 17.09
N ILE A 381 -18.01 6.12 17.96
CA ILE A 381 -18.37 7.02 19.08
C ILE A 381 -17.40 8.22 19.16
N VAL A 382 -17.94 9.38 19.56
CA VAL A 382 -17.30 10.72 19.64
C VAL A 382 -16.35 10.83 20.85
N PRO A 383 -15.19 11.51 20.74
CA PRO A 383 -14.24 11.65 21.86
C PRO A 383 -14.68 12.67 22.93
N GLY A 384 -14.51 12.29 24.20
CA GLY A 384 -14.62 13.14 25.39
C GLY A 384 -13.26 13.37 26.08
N ASN A 385 -13.18 14.36 26.96
CA ASN A 385 -11.94 15.05 27.38
C ASN A 385 -11.40 14.65 28.77
N SER A 386 -10.08 14.56 28.94
CA SER A 386 -9.26 14.78 30.18
C SER A 386 -7.77 14.56 29.82
N THR A 387 -6.74 15.37 30.13
CA THR A 387 -6.28 16.13 31.32
C THR A 387 -5.74 15.27 32.49
N LEU A 388 -4.42 15.28 32.71
CA LEU A 388 -3.74 15.85 33.90
C LEU A 388 -2.21 15.60 33.93
N ASP A 389 -1.53 16.49 34.65
CA ASP A 389 -0.10 16.83 34.71
C ASP A 389 0.81 15.94 35.60
N GLY A 390 2.11 16.27 35.67
CA GLY A 390 3.12 15.76 36.64
C GLY A 390 4.36 15.15 35.96
N ASP A 391 5.56 15.76 35.93
CA ASP A 391 6.51 16.02 37.04
C ASP A 391 7.17 14.71 37.56
N GLU A 392 8.49 14.58 37.75
CA GLU A 392 9.59 15.57 37.83
C GLU A 392 10.96 15.04 37.24
N ASP A 393 12.06 15.74 37.54
CA ASP A 393 13.49 15.67 37.10
C ASP A 393 14.39 14.77 38.01
N ASP A 394 15.55 14.26 37.51
CA ASP A 394 16.86 14.27 38.22
C ASP A 394 18.04 13.63 37.43
N THR A 395 19.25 14.18 37.58
CA THR A 395 20.54 13.58 37.10
C THR A 395 21.69 13.86 38.07
N PRO A 396 22.63 12.90 38.23
CA PRO A 396 24.06 13.24 38.10
C PRO A 396 24.90 12.04 37.58
N ASP A 397 26.21 12.11 37.31
CA ASP A 397 27.21 13.08 36.81
C ASP A 397 28.60 12.40 36.98
N THR A 398 29.59 12.81 36.17
CA THR A 398 31.07 12.61 36.23
C THR A 398 31.71 11.35 36.87
N THR A 399 32.75 10.73 36.26
CA THR A 399 34.13 11.28 36.27
C THR A 399 35.10 10.55 35.32
N ASP A 400 36.19 11.25 34.96
CA ASP A 400 37.29 10.81 34.09
C ASP A 400 38.21 9.72 34.69
N ASP A 401 39.05 9.07 33.85
CA ASP A 401 40.50 9.15 34.11
C ASP A 401 41.43 8.98 32.87
N SER A 402 42.55 9.70 33.00
CA SER A 402 43.83 9.89 32.31
C SER A 402 44.40 9.01 31.16
N SER A 403 45.30 9.69 30.45
CA SER A 403 46.09 9.31 29.27
C SER A 403 47.37 8.50 29.54
N SER A 404 47.93 7.87 28.49
CA SER A 404 49.40 7.87 28.31
C SER A 404 49.82 7.90 26.83
N ASN A 405 50.90 8.64 26.54
CA ASN A 405 51.49 8.82 25.20
C ASN A 405 52.70 7.91 25.00
N THR A 406 52.87 7.33 23.80
CA THR A 406 54.22 7.08 23.25
C THR A 406 54.16 6.93 21.71
N ALA A 407 55.02 7.64 20.99
CA ALA A 407 55.05 7.66 19.52
C ALA A 407 56.24 6.84 18.95
N PRO A 408 56.03 5.92 17.99
CA PRO A 408 57.11 5.23 17.26
C PRO A 408 57.50 5.97 15.94
N PRO A 409 58.63 5.59 15.30
CA PRO A 409 59.33 6.46 14.34
C PRO A 409 58.79 6.45 12.90
N ARG A 410 59.15 7.52 12.17
CA ARG A 410 58.68 7.86 10.81
C ARG A 410 59.29 6.95 9.72
N LEU A 411 58.44 6.30 8.94
CA LEU A 411 58.76 5.55 7.71
C LEU A 411 58.67 6.47 6.46
N PRO A 412 59.31 6.10 5.31
CA PRO A 412 59.48 7.00 4.17
C PRO A 412 58.18 7.25 3.38
N GLU A 413 58.10 8.43 2.77
CA GLU A 413 56.91 8.89 2.03
C GLU A 413 56.65 8.07 0.77
N LEU A 414 55.50 7.38 0.72
CA LEU A 414 54.94 6.85 -0.53
C LEU A 414 54.32 7.97 -1.38
N PRO A 415 54.28 7.82 -2.72
CA PRO A 415 53.76 8.85 -3.62
C PRO A 415 52.29 9.16 -3.31
N SER A 416 51.93 10.44 -3.48
CA SER A 416 50.64 11.00 -3.03
C SER A 416 49.42 10.26 -3.60
N HIS A 417 48.86 9.34 -2.82
CA HIS A 417 47.48 8.90 -3.02
C HIS A 417 46.56 10.12 -2.90
N LYS A 418 45.72 10.34 -3.91
CA LYS A 418 44.60 11.29 -3.79
C LYS A 418 43.71 10.79 -2.65
N THR A 419 43.58 11.59 -1.59
CA THR A 419 42.68 11.32 -0.48
C THR A 419 41.27 11.07 -1.02
N PRO A 420 40.61 9.94 -0.68
CA PRO A 420 39.20 9.74 -1.02
C PRO A 420 38.37 10.91 -0.47
N LYS A 421 37.48 11.45 -1.31
CA LYS A 421 36.60 12.54 -0.88
C LYS A 421 35.49 11.97 0.00
N GLY A 422 35.17 12.68 1.09
CA GLY A 422 34.41 12.14 2.20
C GLY A 422 32.98 11.67 1.89
N PHE A 423 32.47 10.84 2.79
CA PHE A 423 31.12 10.29 2.78
C PHE A 423 30.04 11.34 2.52
N THR A 424 29.12 11.04 1.62
CA THR A 424 27.94 11.86 1.30
C THR A 424 26.66 11.19 1.79
N PRO A 425 25.63 11.95 2.22
CA PRO A 425 24.33 11.38 2.56
C PRO A 425 23.65 10.77 1.33
N ALA A 426 22.91 9.68 1.57
CA ALA A 426 22.34 8.82 0.54
C ALA A 426 21.08 9.39 -0.16
N PHE A 427 21.22 10.56 -0.79
CA PHE A 427 20.27 11.04 -1.81
C PHE A 427 20.59 10.35 -3.14
N ILE A 428 20.02 9.16 -3.34
CA ILE A 428 20.32 8.26 -4.46
C ILE A 428 19.43 8.58 -5.66
N PRO A 429 19.95 8.99 -6.82
CA PRO A 429 19.13 9.17 -8.02
C PRO A 429 18.50 7.85 -8.48
N ALA A 430 17.26 7.88 -8.97
CA ALA A 430 16.47 6.70 -9.32
C ALA A 430 17.20 5.72 -10.25
N ARG A 431 18.02 6.20 -11.21
CA ARG A 431 18.88 5.35 -12.06
C ARG A 431 19.89 4.48 -11.30
N ARG A 432 20.34 4.92 -10.12
CA ARG A 432 21.29 4.21 -9.24
C ARG A 432 20.61 3.20 -8.32
N LEU A 433 19.28 3.22 -8.21
CA LEU A 433 18.50 2.18 -7.54
C LEU A 433 17.24 1.85 -8.40
N PRO A 434 17.45 1.22 -9.57
CA PRO A 434 16.44 1.16 -10.62
C PRO A 434 15.40 0.07 -10.38
N THR A 435 14.15 0.49 -10.27
CA THR A 435 12.96 -0.36 -10.20
C THR A 435 12.28 -0.47 -11.57
N VAL A 436 11.46 -1.51 -11.75
CA VAL A 436 10.57 -1.72 -12.90
C VAL A 436 9.23 -2.26 -12.45
N GLY A 437 8.15 -1.77 -13.06
CA GLY A 437 6.79 -2.11 -12.68
C GLY A 437 5.85 -0.95 -13.02
N SER A 438 4.56 -1.15 -12.78
CA SER A 438 3.58 -0.07 -12.69
C SER A 438 2.29 -0.62 -12.09
N TYR A 439 1.49 0.25 -11.47
CA TYR A 439 0.08 -0.05 -11.17
C TYR A 439 -0.71 -0.40 -12.45
N SER A 440 -1.88 -1.02 -12.26
CA SER A 440 -2.67 -1.61 -13.36
C SER A 440 -3.74 -0.69 -13.96
N ASP A 441 -3.94 0.51 -13.39
CA ASP A 441 -5.00 1.47 -13.74
C ASP A 441 -6.36 0.76 -13.92
N THR A 442 -6.89 0.17 -12.84
CA THR A 442 -8.06 -0.73 -12.91
C THR A 442 -8.91 -0.73 -11.64
N ASP A 443 -10.23 -0.80 -11.80
CA ASP A 443 -11.20 -1.09 -10.74
C ASP A 443 -11.60 -2.58 -10.68
N SER A 444 -10.81 -3.46 -11.31
CA SER A 444 -11.06 -4.90 -11.35
C SER A 444 -9.92 -5.68 -10.67
N PRO A 445 -10.16 -6.24 -9.47
CA PRO A 445 -9.20 -7.10 -8.78
C PRO A 445 -8.74 -8.31 -9.60
N THR A 446 -9.56 -8.81 -10.53
CA THR A 446 -9.18 -9.91 -11.44
C THR A 446 -8.29 -9.45 -12.60
N PHE A 447 -8.43 -8.20 -13.05
CA PHE A 447 -7.51 -7.61 -14.02
C PHE A 447 -6.18 -7.27 -13.35
N LEU A 448 -6.22 -6.67 -12.15
CA LEU A 448 -5.05 -6.41 -11.30
C LEU A 448 -4.21 -7.70 -11.10
N GLU A 449 -4.85 -8.79 -10.66
CA GLU A 449 -4.24 -10.14 -10.58
C GLU A 449 -3.53 -10.51 -11.89
N THR A 450 -4.24 -10.48 -13.02
CA THR A 450 -3.72 -10.97 -14.29
C THR A 450 -2.55 -10.11 -14.81
N ASP A 451 -2.66 -8.79 -14.69
CA ASP A 451 -1.68 -7.83 -15.17
C ASP A 451 -0.42 -7.78 -14.30
N GLN A 452 -0.54 -7.78 -12.97
CA GLN A 452 0.62 -7.79 -12.06
C GLN A 452 1.44 -9.09 -12.18
N LEU A 453 0.80 -10.25 -12.31
CA LEU A 453 1.52 -11.52 -12.52
C LEU A 453 2.16 -11.62 -13.92
N ALA A 454 1.54 -11.02 -14.95
CA ALA A 454 2.13 -10.90 -16.28
C ALA A 454 3.33 -9.93 -16.29
N LYS A 455 3.24 -8.79 -15.59
CA LYS A 455 4.34 -7.83 -15.39
C LYS A 455 5.52 -8.47 -14.67
N LEU A 456 5.27 -9.21 -13.58
CA LEU A 456 6.30 -9.96 -12.86
C LEU A 456 7.02 -10.93 -13.79
N THR A 457 6.29 -11.77 -14.54
CA THR A 457 6.88 -12.73 -15.49
C THR A 457 7.68 -12.04 -16.60
N LYS A 458 7.21 -10.87 -17.09
CA LYS A 458 7.84 -10.09 -18.16
C LYS A 458 9.13 -9.39 -17.70
N TYR A 459 9.13 -8.80 -16.51
CA TYR A 459 10.22 -7.93 -16.03
C TYR A 459 11.22 -8.66 -15.12
N ARG A 460 10.85 -9.83 -14.58
CA ARG A 460 11.67 -10.65 -13.69
C ARG A 460 11.95 -12.08 -14.22
N PRO A 461 12.54 -12.24 -15.43
CA PRO A 461 12.88 -13.56 -15.97
C PRO A 461 14.13 -14.21 -15.31
N SER A 462 14.94 -13.47 -14.57
CA SER A 462 16.08 -13.99 -13.80
C SER A 462 16.39 -13.12 -12.58
N PRO A 463 17.13 -13.64 -11.57
CA PRO A 463 17.52 -12.89 -10.39
C PRO A 463 18.35 -11.62 -10.71
N ASP A 464 19.12 -11.64 -11.80
CA ASP A 464 19.98 -10.52 -12.18
C ASP A 464 19.25 -9.36 -12.88
N THR A 465 17.94 -9.44 -13.16
CA THR A 465 17.22 -8.28 -13.74
C THR A 465 16.98 -7.15 -12.74
N ARG A 466 16.48 -5.99 -13.21
CA ARG A 466 16.11 -4.86 -12.35
C ARG A 466 15.05 -5.27 -11.33
N MET A 467 15.02 -4.57 -10.19
CA MET A 467 14.08 -4.85 -9.10
C MET A 467 12.63 -4.70 -9.56
N HIS A 468 11.81 -5.74 -9.43
CA HIS A 468 10.40 -5.70 -9.83
C HIS A 468 9.51 -5.19 -8.70
N GLN A 469 8.75 -4.12 -8.97
CA GLN A 469 7.70 -3.58 -8.12
C GLN A 469 6.35 -4.12 -8.59
N SER A 470 5.72 -4.93 -7.75
CA SER A 470 4.35 -5.39 -7.94
C SER A 470 3.44 -4.50 -7.11
N THR A 471 2.57 -3.74 -7.78
CA THR A 471 1.69 -2.75 -7.15
C THR A 471 0.28 -3.33 -7.04
N TRP A 472 -0.20 -3.53 -5.82
CA TRP A 472 -1.44 -4.23 -5.49
C TRP A 472 -2.58 -3.24 -5.18
N THR A 473 -2.66 -2.17 -5.97
CA THR A 473 -3.61 -1.07 -5.74
C THR A 473 -4.77 -1.09 -6.73
N ILE A 474 -5.94 -0.65 -6.28
CA ILE A 474 -7.15 -0.55 -7.09
C ILE A 474 -7.44 0.91 -7.39
N THR A 475 -7.70 1.21 -8.66
CA THR A 475 -7.93 2.57 -9.15
C THR A 475 -9.42 2.86 -9.18
N GLN A 476 -9.88 3.67 -8.23
CA GLN A 476 -11.25 4.17 -8.19
C GLN A 476 -11.66 4.80 -9.52
N ARG A 477 -12.89 4.51 -9.95
CA ARG A 477 -13.52 5.16 -11.13
C ARG A 477 -14.54 6.20 -10.69
N LEU A 478 -15.06 6.97 -11.65
CA LEU A 478 -16.09 7.99 -11.42
C LEU A 478 -17.28 7.50 -10.57
N LYS A 479 -17.71 6.23 -10.73
CA LYS A 479 -18.75 5.61 -9.88
C LYS A 479 -18.39 5.60 -8.38
N HIS A 480 -17.14 5.27 -8.03
CA HIS A 480 -16.65 5.25 -6.65
C HIS A 480 -16.44 6.67 -6.14
N ILE A 481 -15.84 7.53 -6.95
CA ILE A 481 -15.62 8.96 -6.65
C ILE A 481 -16.94 9.72 -6.40
N LEU A 482 -18.08 9.25 -6.94
CA LEU A 482 -19.41 9.80 -6.67
C LEU A 482 -20.13 9.13 -5.48
N ASP A 483 -19.65 7.98 -5.00
CA ASP A 483 -20.21 7.16 -3.92
C ASP A 483 -19.48 7.40 -2.58
N VAL A 484 -19.00 8.63 -2.34
CA VAL A 484 -18.19 9.01 -1.17
C VAL A 484 -18.84 8.74 0.19
N GLY A 485 -20.17 8.56 0.23
CA GLY A 485 -20.91 8.20 1.43
C GLY A 485 -20.86 6.72 1.79
N ASN A 486 -20.36 5.87 0.89
CA ASN A 486 -20.22 4.44 1.09
C ASN A 486 -18.76 4.11 1.47
N PRO A 487 -18.48 3.62 2.69
CA PRO A 487 -17.10 3.28 3.08
C PRO A 487 -16.53 2.10 2.28
N SER A 488 -17.37 1.20 1.74
CA SER A 488 -16.92 -0.01 1.03
C SER A 488 -16.36 0.24 -0.37
N THR A 489 -16.43 1.47 -0.87
CA THR A 489 -15.86 1.90 -2.15
C THR A 489 -14.70 2.88 -2.00
N SER A 490 -14.22 3.10 -0.76
CA SER A 490 -13.02 3.89 -0.46
C SER A 490 -11.74 3.16 -0.90
N ILE A 491 -10.62 3.89 -1.09
CA ILE A 491 -9.31 3.28 -1.46
C ILE A 491 -8.90 2.19 -0.46
N ILE A 492 -9.07 2.43 0.85
CA ILE A 492 -8.80 1.45 1.92
C ILE A 492 -9.66 0.18 1.73
N ALA A 493 -10.96 0.32 1.47
CA ALA A 493 -11.83 -0.83 1.22
C ALA A 493 -11.50 -1.55 -0.10
N ASP A 494 -11.08 -0.82 -1.13
CA ASP A 494 -10.65 -1.36 -2.43
C ASP A 494 -9.32 -2.13 -2.33
N ALA A 495 -8.50 -1.93 -1.29
CA ALA A 495 -7.30 -2.74 -1.00
C ALA A 495 -7.63 -4.18 -0.58
N VAL A 496 -8.73 -4.39 0.14
CA VAL A 496 -9.19 -5.71 0.62
C VAL A 496 -9.28 -6.78 -0.49
N PRO A 497 -10.02 -6.57 -1.60
CA PRO A 497 -10.06 -7.53 -2.69
C PRO A 497 -8.75 -7.57 -3.50
N ALA A 498 -7.93 -6.52 -3.46
CA ALA A 498 -6.62 -6.48 -4.12
C ALA A 498 -5.64 -7.45 -3.45
N HIS A 499 -5.48 -7.33 -2.13
CA HIS A 499 -4.65 -8.21 -1.31
C HIS A 499 -5.04 -9.67 -1.50
N ARG A 500 -6.33 -9.99 -1.32
CA ARG A 500 -6.83 -11.37 -1.44
C ARG A 500 -6.54 -12.00 -2.82
N LYS A 501 -6.76 -11.27 -3.91
CA LYS A 501 -6.53 -11.81 -5.25
C LYS A 501 -5.06 -12.14 -5.49
N LEU A 502 -4.15 -11.32 -4.97
CA LEU A 502 -2.73 -11.51 -5.19
C LEU A 502 -2.10 -12.50 -4.20
N PHE A 503 -2.48 -12.50 -2.92
CA PHE A 503 -2.09 -13.56 -1.97
C PHE A 503 -2.39 -14.96 -2.50
N SER A 504 -3.61 -15.22 -2.99
CA SER A 504 -4.02 -16.55 -3.46
C SER A 504 -3.49 -16.94 -4.86
N LYS A 505 -2.74 -16.07 -5.55
CA LYS A 505 -2.33 -16.28 -6.97
C LYS A 505 -0.86 -16.04 -7.25
N ILE A 506 -0.16 -15.23 -6.45
CA ILE A 506 1.26 -14.95 -6.62
C ILE A 506 2.08 -16.24 -6.72
N TRP A 507 1.82 -17.21 -5.84
CA TRP A 507 2.47 -18.53 -5.80
C TRP A 507 2.45 -19.31 -7.12
N THR A 508 1.50 -19.02 -8.02
CA THR A 508 1.38 -19.74 -9.30
C THR A 508 2.46 -19.38 -10.32
N VAL A 509 3.16 -18.25 -10.13
CA VAL A 509 4.25 -17.78 -11.01
C VAL A 509 5.60 -17.66 -10.30
N LEU A 510 5.65 -17.86 -8.97
CA LEU A 510 6.91 -17.76 -8.21
C LEU A 510 7.85 -18.95 -8.48
N SER A 511 9.13 -18.64 -8.61
CA SER A 511 10.25 -19.59 -8.74
C SER A 511 11.53 -18.95 -8.23
N SER A 512 12.59 -19.74 -8.03
CA SER A 512 13.95 -19.29 -7.71
C SER A 512 14.49 -18.19 -8.66
N LYS A 513 13.89 -18.01 -9.84
CA LYS A 513 14.27 -17.01 -10.84
C LYS A 513 13.33 -15.81 -10.94
N THR A 514 12.10 -15.94 -10.44
CA THR A 514 11.00 -14.99 -10.66
C THR A 514 10.21 -14.81 -9.38
N TYR A 515 10.44 -13.70 -8.69
CA TYR A 515 9.68 -13.21 -7.55
C TYR A 515 9.76 -11.67 -7.49
N PRO A 516 8.74 -10.97 -6.94
CA PRO A 516 8.79 -9.52 -6.82
C PRO A 516 9.86 -9.10 -5.81
N ASN A 517 10.43 -7.92 -6.02
CA ASN A 517 11.36 -7.28 -5.08
C ASN A 517 10.65 -6.34 -4.13
N LEU A 518 9.65 -5.62 -4.64
CA LEU A 518 8.78 -4.76 -3.86
C LEU A 518 7.35 -5.26 -4.05
N ILE A 519 6.66 -5.53 -2.94
CA ILE A 519 5.21 -5.74 -2.92
C ILE A 519 4.62 -4.46 -2.35
N GLU A 520 4.16 -3.59 -3.25
CA GLU A 520 3.63 -2.26 -2.94
C GLU A 520 2.11 -2.32 -2.79
N VAL A 521 1.59 -1.83 -1.67
CA VAL A 521 0.16 -1.94 -1.35
C VAL A 521 -0.43 -0.63 -0.82
N ASP A 522 -1.75 -0.47 -1.01
CA ASP A 522 -2.59 0.38 -0.17
C ASP A 522 -2.92 -0.38 1.13
N ASP A 523 -3.23 0.33 2.20
CA ASP A 523 -3.71 -0.23 3.48
C ASP A 523 -2.78 -1.29 4.14
N ILE A 524 -1.57 -0.87 4.52
CA ILE A 524 -0.73 -1.62 5.47
C ILE A 524 -1.39 -1.59 6.86
N HIS A 525 -2.04 -2.69 7.25
CA HIS A 525 -2.71 -2.85 8.55
C HIS A 525 -2.18 -3.99 9.42
N ASP A 526 -1.30 -4.86 8.89
CA ASP A 526 -0.65 -5.95 9.62
C ASP A 526 0.67 -6.42 8.97
N ASN A 527 1.30 -7.45 9.56
CA ASN A 527 2.57 -8.01 9.11
C ASN A 527 2.46 -9.14 8.06
N GLN A 528 1.29 -9.40 7.45
CA GLN A 528 1.09 -10.51 6.51
C GLN A 528 1.86 -10.32 5.19
N ILE A 529 1.98 -9.09 4.67
CA ILE A 529 2.81 -8.79 3.49
C ILE A 529 4.30 -8.99 3.82
N THR A 530 4.72 -8.70 5.06
CA THR A 530 6.08 -8.96 5.56
C THR A 530 6.34 -10.45 5.67
N ALA A 531 5.41 -11.22 6.23
CA ALA A 531 5.48 -12.67 6.28
C ALA A 531 5.62 -13.30 4.87
N LEU A 532 4.87 -12.78 3.89
CA LEU A 532 4.99 -13.16 2.48
C LEU A 532 6.40 -12.85 1.93
N CYS A 533 6.93 -11.65 2.16
CA CYS A 533 8.27 -11.26 1.70
C CYS A 533 9.37 -12.11 2.37
N MET A 534 9.32 -12.31 3.69
CA MET A 534 10.24 -13.16 4.43
C MET A 534 10.18 -14.61 3.95
N ALA A 535 8.99 -15.14 3.67
CA ALA A 535 8.80 -16.48 3.14
C ALA A 535 9.33 -16.63 1.70
N ILE A 536 9.15 -15.60 0.85
CA ILE A 536 9.76 -15.54 -0.49
C ILE A 536 11.29 -15.58 -0.38
N ASN A 537 11.87 -14.77 0.50
CA ASN A 537 13.31 -14.72 0.75
C ASN A 537 13.84 -16.07 1.26
N LYS A 538 13.15 -16.70 2.21
CA LYS A 538 13.52 -18.02 2.74
C LYS A 538 13.45 -19.10 1.66
N TYR A 539 12.39 -19.14 0.86
CA TYR A 539 12.18 -20.25 -0.07
C TYR A 539 12.95 -20.06 -1.39
N PHE A 540 12.76 -18.92 -2.08
CA PHE A 540 13.26 -18.71 -3.43
C PHE A 540 14.68 -18.15 -3.49
N ALA A 541 15.10 -17.27 -2.57
CA ALA A 541 16.48 -16.80 -2.55
C ALA A 541 17.47 -17.92 -2.14
N MET A 542 16.99 -18.99 -1.49
CA MET A 542 17.74 -20.24 -1.29
C MET A 542 17.72 -21.19 -2.51
N GLY A 543 17.18 -20.78 -3.65
CA GLY A 543 17.23 -21.54 -4.90
C GLY A 543 16.19 -22.66 -5.06
N ARG A 544 15.10 -22.64 -4.29
CA ARG A 544 14.01 -23.64 -4.39
C ARG A 544 12.89 -23.18 -5.34
N ASP A 545 12.17 -24.12 -5.92
CA ASP A 545 10.97 -23.90 -6.75
C ASP A 545 9.74 -24.56 -6.10
N LEU A 546 8.53 -24.04 -6.37
CA LEU A 546 7.29 -24.63 -5.84
C LEU A 546 6.79 -25.81 -6.68
N HIS A 547 6.26 -26.83 -5.99
CA HIS A 547 5.54 -27.93 -6.61
C HIS A 547 4.09 -27.54 -6.95
N VAL A 548 3.90 -26.50 -7.77
CA VAL A 548 2.56 -26.09 -8.23
C VAL A 548 1.89 -27.27 -8.93
N SER A 549 0.75 -27.70 -8.38
CA SER A 549 0.02 -28.88 -8.83
C SER A 549 -0.31 -28.81 -10.33
N ALA A 550 -0.35 -29.98 -10.98
CA ALA A 550 -0.61 -30.07 -12.42
C ALA A 550 -1.98 -29.48 -12.84
N GLY A 551 -2.92 -29.33 -11.89
CA GLY A 551 -4.19 -28.63 -12.08
C GLY A 551 -4.03 -27.12 -12.29
N MET A 552 -3.33 -26.42 -11.37
CA MET A 552 -3.11 -24.97 -11.50
C MET A 552 -2.33 -24.61 -12.77
N LYS A 553 -1.29 -25.39 -13.11
CA LYS A 553 -0.49 -25.14 -14.33
C LYS A 553 -1.33 -25.18 -15.62
N ARG A 554 -2.42 -25.98 -15.67
CA ARG A 554 -3.35 -26.02 -16.82
C ARG A 554 -4.30 -24.82 -16.87
N LEU A 555 -4.73 -24.30 -15.73
CA LEU A 555 -5.58 -23.10 -15.64
C LEU A 555 -4.83 -21.83 -16.07
N ALA A 556 -3.60 -21.63 -15.57
CA ALA A 556 -2.74 -20.53 -16.00
C ALA A 556 -2.48 -20.56 -17.51
N LYS A 557 -2.16 -21.74 -18.07
CA LYS A 557 -1.89 -21.92 -19.50
C LYS A 557 -3.12 -21.76 -20.41
N ARG A 558 -4.34 -21.93 -19.86
CA ARG A 558 -5.61 -21.65 -20.58
C ARG A 558 -6.04 -20.18 -20.51
N ARG A 559 -5.66 -19.43 -19.46
CA ARG A 559 -5.87 -17.96 -19.39
C ARG A 559 -4.83 -17.19 -20.21
N MET A 560 -3.58 -17.66 -20.28
CA MET A 560 -2.50 -17.02 -21.06
C MET A 560 -2.50 -17.38 -22.56
N VAL A 561 -3.67 -17.38 -23.21
CA VAL A 561 -3.77 -17.33 -24.68
C VAL A 561 -4.31 -15.96 -25.06
N PRO A 562 -3.45 -14.99 -25.43
CA PRO A 562 -3.92 -13.66 -25.81
C PRO A 562 -4.69 -13.76 -27.13
N MET A 563 -5.98 -13.40 -27.12
CA MET A 563 -6.71 -13.12 -28.36
C MET A 563 -6.30 -11.74 -28.91
N ILE A 564 -5.03 -11.61 -29.28
CA ILE A 564 -4.52 -10.42 -29.97
C ILE A 564 -4.87 -10.56 -31.45
N ARG A 565 -6.00 -9.97 -31.83
CA ARG A 565 -6.19 -9.40 -33.18
C ARG A 565 -6.50 -7.92 -32.99
N GLY A 566 -5.60 -7.07 -33.49
CA GLY A 566 -5.65 -5.64 -33.25
C GLY A 566 -6.84 -4.95 -33.91
N ARG A 567 -7.21 -3.79 -33.35
CA ARG A 567 -7.92 -2.71 -34.05
C ARG A 567 -7.11 -1.41 -33.89
N PRO A 568 -7.05 -0.53 -34.90
CA PRO A 568 -6.33 0.74 -34.82
C PRO A 568 -6.99 1.73 -33.86
N GLY A 569 -6.23 2.71 -33.38
CA GLY A 569 -6.58 3.61 -32.27
C GLY A 569 -7.57 4.74 -32.57
N ASP A 570 -8.24 4.75 -33.72
CA ASP A 570 -9.06 5.89 -34.16
C ASP A 570 -10.53 5.83 -33.67
N GLU A 571 -11.10 4.63 -33.42
CA GLU A 571 -12.48 4.48 -32.90
C GLU A 571 -12.64 4.94 -31.43
N VAL A 572 -11.54 5.16 -30.69
CA VAL A 572 -11.57 5.63 -29.29
C VAL A 572 -11.77 7.15 -29.21
N ARG A 573 -11.44 7.90 -30.27
CA ARG A 573 -11.49 9.37 -30.24
C ARG A 573 -12.91 9.92 -30.39
N GLU A 574 -13.71 9.37 -31.31
CA GLU A 574 -15.11 9.80 -31.49
C GLU A 574 -15.98 9.52 -30.26
N ARG A 575 -15.76 8.39 -29.56
CA ARG A 575 -16.57 8.03 -28.38
C ARG A 575 -16.36 9.02 -27.23
N ASN A 576 -15.17 9.60 -27.10
CA ASN A 576 -14.86 10.60 -26.08
C ASN A 576 -15.44 11.99 -26.40
N GLU A 577 -15.51 12.39 -27.68
CA GLU A 577 -16.18 13.65 -28.07
C GLU A 577 -17.69 13.62 -27.82
N TRP A 578 -18.33 12.46 -28.01
CA TRP A 578 -19.76 12.29 -27.73
C TRP A 578 -20.09 12.29 -26.23
N VAL A 579 -19.19 11.76 -25.39
CA VAL A 579 -19.30 11.84 -23.92
C VAL A 579 -19.07 13.28 -23.43
N GLY A 580 -18.09 14.00 -23.99
CA GLY A 580 -17.84 15.41 -23.69
C GLY A 580 -19.07 16.30 -23.96
N LYS A 581 -19.71 16.13 -25.14
CA LYS A 581 -20.94 16.87 -25.48
C LYS A 581 -22.11 16.52 -24.54
N ARG A 582 -22.28 15.25 -24.13
CA ARG A 582 -23.30 14.88 -23.13
C ARG A 582 -23.06 15.52 -21.76
N MET A 583 -21.80 15.62 -21.32
CA MET A 583 -21.44 16.27 -20.06
C MET A 583 -21.81 17.76 -20.06
N GLU A 584 -21.54 18.45 -21.17
CA GLU A 584 -21.83 19.89 -21.31
C GLU A 584 -23.34 20.21 -21.21
N TRP A 585 -24.19 19.31 -21.72
CA TRP A 585 -25.65 19.44 -21.61
C TRP A 585 -26.15 19.14 -20.18
N PHE A 586 -25.55 18.17 -19.48
CA PHE A 586 -25.90 17.84 -18.11
C PHE A 586 -25.53 18.97 -17.12
N VAL A 587 -24.35 19.57 -17.29
CA VAL A 587 -23.92 20.74 -16.48
C VAL A 587 -24.83 21.95 -16.74
N LYS A 588 -25.24 22.22 -17.99
CA LYS A 588 -26.21 23.29 -18.30
C LYS A 588 -27.59 23.02 -17.70
N ALA A 589 -28.05 21.77 -17.67
CA ALA A 589 -29.32 21.39 -17.02
C ALA A 589 -29.29 21.64 -15.50
N ILE A 590 -28.19 21.27 -14.83
CA ILE A 590 -28.00 21.54 -13.38
C ILE A 590 -27.93 23.05 -13.11
N TRP A 591 -27.28 23.83 -13.98
CA TRP A 591 -27.19 25.28 -13.82
C TRP A 591 -28.53 26.01 -14.01
N CYS A 592 -29.44 25.47 -14.83
CA CYS A 592 -30.83 25.96 -14.93
C CYS A 592 -31.66 25.59 -13.69
N LEU A 593 -31.45 24.40 -13.11
CA LEU A 593 -32.14 23.97 -11.88
C LEU A 593 -31.75 24.80 -10.65
N LEU A 594 -30.51 25.29 -10.59
CA LEU A 594 -29.98 26.10 -9.47
C LEU A 594 -30.35 27.60 -9.54
N LYS A 595 -31.26 28.02 -10.43
CA LYS A 595 -31.66 29.43 -10.61
C LYS A 595 -33.15 29.74 -10.41
N ILE A 596 -33.92 28.85 -9.79
CA ILE A 596 -35.36 29.05 -9.56
C ILE A 596 -35.68 29.19 -8.06
N GLU A 597 -35.32 30.33 -7.47
CA GLU A 597 -36.01 30.90 -6.30
C GLU A 597 -36.09 32.42 -6.46
N GLY A 598 -37.31 32.99 -6.61
CA GLY A 598 -37.46 34.37 -7.11
C GLY A 598 -38.82 35.08 -7.02
N ARG A 599 -39.82 34.53 -6.32
CA ARG A 599 -41.13 35.20 -5.98
C ARG A 599 -42.08 35.50 -7.19
N PRO A 600 -43.26 36.16 -7.04
CA PRO A 600 -44.51 35.40 -6.87
C PRO A 600 -45.79 35.90 -7.61
N CYS A 601 -46.82 35.04 -7.58
CA CYS A 601 -48.27 35.36 -7.51
C CYS A 601 -49.06 36.12 -8.61
N TRP A 602 -50.06 35.40 -9.14
CA TRP A 602 -51.49 35.76 -9.31
C TRP A 602 -52.04 36.50 -10.56
N THR A 603 -53.01 35.80 -11.18
CA THR A 603 -54.30 36.23 -11.77
C THR A 603 -54.46 36.75 -13.21
N ASN A 604 -55.50 36.17 -13.84
CA ASN A 604 -56.40 36.69 -14.88
C ASN A 604 -55.85 36.89 -16.30
N LEU A 605 -56.66 36.81 -17.36
CA LEU A 605 -57.89 36.05 -17.66
C LEU A 605 -58.11 36.21 -19.19
N LYS A 606 -58.53 35.16 -19.92
CA LYS A 606 -59.17 35.14 -21.27
C LYS A 606 -58.87 36.29 -22.27
N VAL A 607 -58.59 35.91 -23.53
CA VAL A 607 -59.53 36.05 -24.67
C VAL A 607 -58.88 35.49 -25.96
N GLN A 608 -59.66 34.82 -26.80
CA GLN A 608 -59.25 34.40 -28.16
C GLN A 608 -59.35 35.59 -29.12
N VAL A 609 -58.53 35.63 -30.19
CA VAL A 609 -59.02 35.90 -31.58
C VAL A 609 -58.07 35.20 -32.58
N THR A 610 -58.67 34.78 -33.69
CA THR A 610 -58.15 34.04 -34.85
C THR A 610 -57.46 34.91 -35.91
N GLU A 611 -56.55 34.30 -36.70
CA GLU A 611 -56.25 34.64 -38.12
C GLU A 611 -55.71 36.06 -38.44
N THR A 612 -55.02 36.36 -39.54
CA THR A 612 -54.70 35.63 -40.79
C THR A 612 -53.34 36.08 -41.36
N THR A 613 -52.84 35.30 -42.33
CA THR A 613 -51.79 35.56 -43.35
C THR A 613 -51.40 37.01 -43.71
N ARG A 614 -50.08 37.24 -43.94
CA ARG A 614 -49.49 37.70 -45.23
C ARG A 614 -47.97 37.94 -45.20
N GLU A 615 -47.27 37.30 -46.14
CA GLU A 615 -46.04 37.82 -46.79
C GLU A 615 -46.45 38.83 -47.90
N PRO A 616 -45.57 39.73 -48.45
CA PRO A 616 -44.33 39.32 -49.11
C PRO A 616 -43.12 40.31 -49.08
N LEU A 617 -42.03 39.83 -49.71
CA LEU A 617 -40.81 40.50 -50.23
C LEU A 617 -40.79 42.05 -50.33
N ASN A 618 -39.64 42.65 -50.00
CA ASN A 618 -38.79 43.22 -51.08
C ASN A 618 -37.29 43.38 -50.72
N ARG A 619 -36.46 43.54 -51.78
CA ARG A 619 -34.99 43.44 -51.79
C ARG A 619 -34.37 44.61 -52.56
N VAL A 620 -33.31 45.22 -52.03
CA VAL A 620 -32.41 46.20 -52.69
C VAL A 620 -31.02 45.96 -52.04
N THR A 621 -30.01 45.32 -52.66
CA THR A 621 -29.02 45.81 -53.67
C THR A 621 -28.25 47.06 -53.20
N GLU A 622 -26.94 47.31 -53.44
CA GLU A 622 -25.71 46.63 -53.93
C GLU A 622 -24.54 47.46 -53.28
N PHE A 623 -23.24 47.15 -53.25
CA PHE A 623 -22.27 46.80 -54.30
C PHE A 623 -20.99 46.22 -53.64
N SER A 624 -20.35 45.27 -54.34
CA SER A 624 -18.89 45.01 -54.56
C SER A 624 -17.81 45.82 -53.78
N VAL A 625 -16.57 45.36 -53.60
CA VAL A 625 -15.66 44.74 -54.60
C VAL A 625 -14.71 43.70 -53.96
N SER A 626 -14.24 42.78 -54.80
CA SER A 626 -13.14 41.83 -54.65
C SER A 626 -11.76 42.52 -54.40
N GLU A 627 -10.60 41.89 -54.18
CA GLU A 627 -10.15 40.49 -54.10
C GLU A 627 -8.73 40.46 -53.46
N VAL A 628 -8.03 39.31 -53.59
CA VAL A 628 -6.55 39.13 -53.57
C VAL A 628 -5.89 38.70 -52.25
N VAL A 629 -5.75 37.37 -52.14
CA VAL A 629 -4.52 36.58 -51.88
C VAL A 629 -3.53 37.06 -50.80
N GLY A 630 -3.32 36.16 -49.81
CA GLY A 630 -2.21 36.17 -48.84
C GLY A 630 -2.26 34.91 -47.99
#